data_AF-A0A967M399-F1
#
_entry.id   AF-A0A967M399-F1
#
_cell.length_a   1.000
_cell.length_b   1.000
_cell.length_c   1.000
_cell.angle_alpha   90.00
_cell.angle_beta   90.00
_cell.angle_gamma   90.00
#
_symmetry.space_group_name_H-M   'P 1'
#
loop_
_entity.id
_entity.type
_entity.pdbx_description
1 polymer ?
#
loop_
_entity_poly.entity_id
_entity_poly.type
_entity_poly.pdbx_seq_one_letter_code
_entity_poly.pdbx_strand_id
1 'polypeptide(L)' 'MIGVADILKPHGVLDALDEIRSTGLIDHFGITALGDATSLIKVIKSNRIASAQVYYNLLNPSAGFTPPPSWPCYNFTGV' A
#
# COMPACT_ATOMS: atom_id res chain seq x y z
N MET A 1 12.26 -8.47 -7.99
CA MET A 1 10.97 -7.87 -7.58
C MET A 1 10.82 -8.09 -6.08
N ILE A 2 10.56 -7.04 -5.30
CA ILE A 2 10.38 -7.12 -3.84
C ILE A 2 8.97 -7.63 -3.54
N GLY A 3 8.83 -8.69 -2.73
CA GLY A 3 7.54 -9.25 -2.35
C GLY A 3 7.05 -8.78 -0.97
N VAL A 4 5.80 -9.10 -0.63
CA VAL A 4 5.23 -8.80 0.72
C VAL A 4 6.11 -9.35 1.85
N ALA A 5 6.70 -10.52 1.66
CA ALA A 5 7.62 -11.12 2.64
C ALA A 5 8.86 -10.25 2.87
N ASP A 6 9.44 -9.68 1.80
CA ASP A 6 10.60 -8.79 1.92
C ASP A 6 10.26 -7.46 2.59
N ILE A 7 8.99 -7.03 2.48
CA ILE A 7 8.48 -5.82 3.10
C ILE A 7 8.27 -6.01 4.61
N LEU A 8 7.67 -7.14 5.00
CA LEU A 8 7.18 -7.38 6.37
C LEU A 8 8.13 -8.20 7.27
N LYS A 9 9.11 -8.91 6.70
CA LYS A 9 10.05 -9.72 7.50
C LYS A 9 10.90 -8.83 8.43
N PRO A 10 11.46 -9.40 9.53
CA PRO A 10 12.47 -8.71 10.32
C PRO A 10 13.63 -8.24 9.44
N HIS A 11 14.10 -7.02 9.67
CA HIS A 11 15.08 -6.32 8.84
C HIS A 11 14.61 -6.13 7.38
N GLY A 12 13.30 -6.09 7.18
CA GLY A 12 12.65 -5.83 5.89
C GLY A 12 12.47 -4.34 5.62
N VAL A 13 11.76 -4.03 4.53
CA VAL A 13 11.59 -2.63 4.06
C VAL A 13 10.95 -1.74 5.12
N LEU A 14 9.90 -2.21 5.82
CA LEU A 14 9.24 -1.38 6.82
C LEU A 14 10.13 -1.12 8.04
N ASP A 15 11.02 -2.06 8.41
CA ASP A 15 11.97 -1.87 9.51
C ASP A 15 13.00 -0.78 9.17
N ALA A 16 13.51 -0.79 7.93
CA ALA A 16 14.41 0.25 7.46
C ALA A 16 13.74 1.64 7.45
N LEU A 17 12.48 1.73 7.03
CA LEU A 17 11.75 3.00 7.02
C LEU A 17 11.41 3.51 8.42
N ASP A 18 11.09 2.61 9.35
CA ASP A 18 10.91 2.97 10.76
C ASP A 18 12.22 3.43 11.41
N GLU A 19 13.36 2.84 11.05
CA GLU A 19 14.67 3.31 11.52
C GLU A 19 14.95 4.73 11.04
N ILE A 20 14.72 5.02 9.76
CA ILE A 20 14.87 6.38 9.19
C ILE A 20 13.94 7.37 9.91
N ARG A 21 12.69 6.97 10.21
CA ARG A 21 11.76 7.78 11.01
C ARG A 21 12.26 8.00 12.44
N SER A 22 12.75 6.96 13.10
CA SER A 22 13.23 7.02 14.50
C SER A 22 14.44 7.93 14.69
N THR A 23 15.25 8.11 13.65
CA THR A 23 16.41 9.04 13.65
C THR A 23 16.02 10.49 13.37
N GLY A 24 14.74 10.77 13.11
CA GLY A 24 14.24 12.13 12.86
C GLY A 24 14.51 12.65 11.44
N LEU A 25 14.92 11.79 10.50
CA LEU A 25 15.13 12.20 9.10
C LEU A 25 13.82 12.43 8.35
N ILE A 26 12.73 11.76 8.77
CA ILE A 26 11.38 11.93 8.26
C ILE A 26 10.37 11.83 9.41
N ASP A 27 9.26 12.56 9.32
CA ASP A 27 8.14 12.41 10.27
C ASP A 27 7.25 11.22 9.92
N HIS A 28 7.05 11.00 8.61
CA HIS A 28 6.12 10.02 8.04
C HIS A 28 6.64 9.46 6.71
N PHE A 29 6.21 8.23 6.39
CA PHE A 29 6.39 7.62 5.08
C PHE A 29 5.08 6.98 4.60
N GLY A 30 4.95 6.86 3.28
CA GLY A 30 3.82 6.22 2.63
C GLY A 30 4.27 5.39 1.44
N ILE A 31 3.30 4.82 0.73
CA ILE A 31 3.56 4.02 -0.48
C ILE A 31 2.80 4.58 -1.67
N THR A 32 3.36 4.38 -2.87
CA THR A 32 2.56 4.39 -4.10
C THR A 32 1.93 3.01 -4.25
N ALA A 33 0.65 2.90 -3.93
CA ALA A 33 -0.11 1.66 -3.86
C ALA A 33 -0.59 1.21 -5.26
N LEU A 34 0.38 0.96 -6.14
CA LEU A 34 0.16 0.39 -7.47
C LEU A 34 0.68 -1.04 -7.51
N GLY A 35 -0.19 -2.01 -7.76
CA GLY A 35 0.17 -3.43 -7.78
C GLY A 35 -0.96 -4.33 -7.27
N ASP A 36 -0.60 -5.52 -6.82
CA ASP A 36 -1.55 -6.51 -6.29
C ASP A 36 -2.33 -5.99 -5.07
N ALA A 37 -3.64 -5.76 -5.19
CA ALA A 37 -4.47 -5.20 -4.12
C ALA A 37 -4.41 -6.03 -2.83
N THR A 38 -4.38 -7.36 -2.93
CA THR A 38 -4.28 -8.24 -1.76
C THR A 38 -2.95 -8.02 -1.01
N SER A 39 -1.86 -7.90 -1.76
CA SER A 39 -0.53 -7.61 -1.22
C SER A 39 -0.45 -6.21 -0.60
N LEU A 40 -1.03 -5.20 -1.27
CA LEU A 40 -1.10 -3.83 -0.75
C LEU A 40 -1.85 -3.78 0.59
N ILE A 41 -3.02 -4.43 0.67
CA ILE A 41 -3.82 -4.49 1.89
C ILE A 41 -3.05 -5.15 3.05
N LYS A 42 -2.24 -6.19 2.78
CA LYS A 42 -1.38 -6.80 3.82
C LYS A 42 -0.35 -5.81 4.36
N VAL A 43 0.26 -5.00 3.48
CA VAL A 43 1.22 -3.98 3.88
C VAL A 43 0.53 -2.84 4.63
N ILE A 44 -0.63 -2.37 4.17
CA ILE A 44 -1.44 -1.35 4.86
C ILE A 44 -1.82 -1.82 6.28
N LYS A 45 -2.24 -3.08 6.41
CA LYS A 45 -2.60 -3.69 7.70
C LYS A 45 -1.44 -3.83 8.69
N SER A 46 -0.19 -3.56 8.27
CA SER A 46 0.92 -3.41 9.24
C SER A 46 0.73 -2.21 10.16
N ASN A 47 -0.10 -1.22 9.77
CA ASN A 47 -0.33 0.03 10.49
C ASN A 47 0.96 0.87 10.71
N ARG A 48 1.96 0.69 9.84
CA ARG A 48 3.25 1.40 9.89
C ARG A 48 3.39 2.51 8.85
N ILE A 49 2.58 2.49 7.80
CA ILE A 49 2.58 3.50 6.74
C ILE A 49 1.55 4.59 7.05
N ALA A 50 1.88 5.85 6.81
CA ALA A 50 1.02 6.99 7.09
C ALA A 50 0.03 7.29 5.96
N SER A 51 0.39 6.93 4.71
CA SER A 51 -0.43 7.19 3.54
C SER A 51 -0.23 6.16 2.44
N ALA A 52 -1.25 6.01 1.60
CA ALA A 52 -1.20 5.28 0.35
C ALA A 52 -1.68 6.20 -0.77
N GLN A 53 -0.84 6.40 -1.78
CA GLN A 53 -1.25 7.03 -3.03
C GLN A 53 -1.82 5.93 -3.94
N VAL A 54 -3.12 6.00 -4.22
CA VAL A 54 -3.88 4.96 -4.94
C VAL A 54 -4.32 5.42 -6.33
N TYR A 55 -4.56 4.48 -7.23
CA TYR A 55 -5.14 4.78 -8.54
C TYR A 55 -6.64 5.06 -8.39
N TYR A 56 -7.02 6.32 -8.58
CA TYR A 56 -8.41 6.76 -8.48
C TYR A 56 -8.69 7.86 -9.50
N ASN A 57 -9.59 7.58 -10.45
CA ASN A 57 -10.05 8.54 -11.46
C ASN A 57 -11.41 8.11 -12.03
N LEU A 58 -11.94 8.89 -12.98
CA LEU A 58 -13.26 8.64 -13.57
C LEU A 58 -13.35 7.29 -14.33
N LEU A 59 -12.23 6.79 -14.86
CA LEU A 59 -12.18 5.50 -15.57
C LEU A 59 -12.07 4.32 -14.60
N ASN A 60 -11.43 4.50 -13.45
CA ASN A 60 -11.34 3.48 -12.41
C ASN A 60 -11.51 4.10 -11.01
N PRO A 61 -12.76 4.20 -10.53
CA PRO A 61 -13.05 4.70 -9.19
C PRO A 61 -13.02 3.59 -8.11
N SER A 62 -12.49 2.40 -8.39
CA SER A 62 -12.63 1.22 -7.50
C SER A 62 -11.95 1.33 -6.13
N ALA A 63 -11.03 2.29 -5.93
CA ALA A 63 -10.48 2.56 -4.59
C ALA A 63 -11.50 3.25 -3.66
N GLY A 64 -12.51 3.96 -4.21
CA GLY A 64 -13.53 4.67 -3.43
C GLY A 64 -14.93 4.08 -3.53
N PHE A 65 -15.09 2.95 -4.21
CA PHE A 65 -16.38 2.32 -4.48
C PHE A 65 -16.19 0.82 -4.76
N THR A 66 -17.12 -0.01 -4.28
CA THR A 66 -17.12 -1.44 -4.57
C THR A 66 -17.69 -1.69 -5.98
N PRO A 67 -16.86 -2.08 -6.96
CA PRO A 67 -17.35 -2.30 -8.31
C PRO A 67 -18.20 -3.57 -8.41
N PRO A 68 -19.05 -3.70 -9.45
CA PRO A 68 -19.81 -4.92 -9.70
C PRO A 68 -18.90 -6.13 -9.93
N PRO A 69 -19.38 -7.37 -9.72
CA PRO A 69 -18.56 -8.59 -9.88
C PRO A 69 -17.87 -8.73 -11.25
N SER A 70 -18.46 -8.18 -12.31
CA SER A 70 -17.93 -8.21 -13.68
C SER A 70 -17.07 -6.99 -14.04
N TRP A 71 -16.39 -6.38 -13.05
CA TRP A 71 -15.55 -5.20 -13.29
C TRP A 71 -14.39 -5.51 -14.24
N PRO A 72 -14.27 -4.81 -15.38
CA PRO A 72 -13.25 -5.14 -16.38
C PRO A 72 -11.88 -4.52 -16.07
N CYS A 73 -11.82 -3.57 -15.13
CA CYS A 73 -10.60 -2.87 -14.75
C CYS A 73 -9.98 -3.46 -13.49
N TYR A 74 -8.78 -3.02 -13.16
CA TYR A 74 -8.13 -3.40 -11.91
C TYR A 74 -8.97 -2.95 -10.70
N ASN A 75 -9.14 -3.81 -9.70
CA ASN A 75 -9.97 -3.54 -8.53
C ASN A 75 -9.09 -3.18 -7.31
N PHE A 76 -9.19 -1.93 -6.86
CA PHE A 76 -8.48 -1.41 -5.70
C PHE A 76 -9.33 -1.34 -4.42
N THR A 77 -10.47 -2.04 -4.36
CA THR A 77 -11.34 -2.05 -3.17
C THR A 77 -10.56 -2.47 -1.92
N GLY A 78 -10.64 -1.65 -0.86
CA GLY A 78 -10.06 -1.94 0.46
C GLY A 78 -8.61 -1.50 0.65
N VAL A 79 -7.97 -0.96 -0.39
CA VAL A 79 -6.74 -0.15 -0.29
C VAL A 79 -7.10 1.25 0.21
#